data_AF-A0A518WQ84-F1
#
_entry.id   AF-A0A518WQ84-F1
#
_cell.length_a   1.000
_cell.length_b   1.000
_cell.length_c   1.000
_cell.angle_alpha   90.00
_cell.angle_beta   90.00
_cell.angle_gamma   90.00
#
_symmetry.space_group_name_H-M   'P 1'
#
loop_
_entity.id
_entity.type
_entity.pdbx_description
1 polymer ?
#
loop_
_entity_poly.entity_id
_entity_poly.type
_entity_poly.pdbx_seq_one_letter_code
_entity_poly.pdbx_strand_id
1 'polypeptide(L)' 'MCVCTDDTHDHGRQCLRPSTVADHWPLSRRELVDAGLDANDPTRGRGLCKGCHDRHTSVAQPGGWNAR' A
#
# COMPACT_ATOMS: atom_id res chain seq x y z
N MET A 1 -12.46 -2.79 1.90
CA MET A 1 -12.84 -1.51 1.24
C MET A 1 -11.61 -0.62 1.18
N CYS A 2 -11.46 0.24 0.17
CA CYS A 2 -10.37 1.21 0.14
C CYS A 2 -10.53 2.26 1.24
N VAL A 3 -9.49 2.45 2.06
CA VAL A 3 -9.41 3.43 3.16
C VAL A 3 -8.54 4.65 2.82
N CYS A 4 -8.15 4.81 1.55
CA CYS A 4 -7.35 5.95 1.11
C CYS A 4 -8.09 7.27 1.36
N THR A 5 -7.39 8.24 1.94
CA THR A 5 -7.88 9.58 2.26
C THR A 5 -7.23 10.69 1.43
N ASP A 6 -6.28 10.34 0.57
CA ASP A 6 -5.59 11.26 -0.33
C ASP A 6 -6.52 11.68 -1.47
N ASP A 7 -6.67 12.98 -1.67
CA ASP A 7 -7.52 13.60 -2.70
C ASP A 7 -6.72 14.11 -3.91
N THR A 8 -5.41 13.85 -3.95
CA THR A 8 -4.50 14.28 -5.02
C THR A 8 -4.41 13.31 -6.20
N HIS A 9 -5.13 12.19 -6.15
CA HIS A 9 -5.19 11.21 -7.25
C HIS A 9 -6.65 10.77 -7.51
N ASP A 10 -6.85 9.81 -8.43
CA ASP A 10 -8.12 9.43 -9.09
C ASP A 10 -9.30 8.97 -8.19
N HIS A 11 -9.65 9.70 -7.12
CA HIS A 11 -10.90 9.62 -6.36
C HIS A 11 -11.03 10.80 -5.37
N GLY A 12 -12.24 11.06 -4.86
CA GLY A 12 -12.46 12.03 -3.78
C GLY A 12 -11.99 11.51 -2.40
N ARG A 13 -12.24 12.27 -1.32
CA ARG A 13 -11.82 11.95 0.06
C ARG A 13 -12.21 10.55 0.57
N GLN A 14 -13.20 9.91 -0.05
CA GLN A 14 -13.52 8.49 0.16
C GLN A 14 -13.50 7.78 -1.19
N CYS A 15 -12.52 6.88 -1.38
CA CYS A 15 -12.39 6.12 -2.62
C CYS A 15 -13.52 5.11 -2.82
N LEU A 16 -13.86 4.35 -1.76
CA LEU A 16 -14.90 3.31 -1.74
C LEU A 16 -14.76 2.21 -2.83
N ARG A 17 -13.66 2.16 -3.58
CA ARG A 17 -13.38 1.06 -4.51
C ARG A 17 -12.98 -0.20 -3.72
N PRO A 18 -13.26 -1.42 -4.22
CA PRO A 18 -12.84 -2.65 -3.57
C PRO A 18 -11.32 -2.73 -3.37
N SER A 19 -10.90 -3.25 -2.22
CA SER A 19 -9.49 -3.59 -1.95
C SER A 19 -9.26 -5.01 -2.41
N THR A 20 -8.61 -5.18 -3.56
CA THR A 20 -8.39 -6.49 -4.19
C THR A 20 -6.93 -6.95 -4.11
N VAL A 21 -6.05 -6.12 -3.55
CA VAL A 21 -4.63 -6.40 -3.35
C VAL A 21 -4.28 -6.18 -1.89
N ALA A 22 -3.28 -6.93 -1.41
CA ALA A 22 -2.74 -6.75 -0.07
C ALA A 22 -1.83 -5.52 -0.02
N ASP A 23 -2.11 -4.59 0.89
CA ASP A 23 -1.28 -3.42 1.15
C ASP A 23 -0.77 -3.49 2.58
N HIS A 24 0.56 -3.56 2.76
CA HIS A 24 1.18 -3.69 4.07
C HIS A 24 1.40 -2.29 4.68
N TRP A 25 1.02 -2.12 5.94
CA TRP A 25 1.09 -0.84 6.64
C TRP A 25 1.22 -1.04 8.17
N PRO A 26 2.01 -0.21 8.89
CA PRO A 26 2.82 0.91 8.40
C PRO A 26 4.16 0.49 7.79
N LEU A 27 4.58 -0.75 8.03
CA LEU A 27 5.79 -1.33 7.47
C LEU A 27 5.50 -1.97 6.12
N SER A 28 6.43 -1.82 5.19
CA SER A 28 6.44 -2.56 3.93
C SER A 28 6.62 -4.06 4.19
N ARG A 29 6.25 -4.88 3.20
CA ARG A 29 6.49 -6.33 3.27
C ARG A 29 7.97 -6.68 3.51
N ARG A 30 8.90 -5.90 2.93
CA ARG A 30 10.34 -6.12 3.13
C ARG A 30 10.74 -5.86 4.57
N GLU A 31 10.34 -4.73 5.14
CA GLU A 31 10.61 -4.39 6.55
C GLU A 31 10.01 -5.40 7.52
N LEU A 32 8.83 -5.96 7.22
CA LEU A 32 8.23 -7.02 8.02
C LEU A 32 9.08 -8.30 8.01
N VAL A 33 9.52 -8.72 6.83
CA VAL A 33 10.39 -9.90 6.68
C VAL A 33 11.74 -9.67 7.36
N ASP A 34 12.34 -8.51 7.18
CA ASP A 34 13.64 -8.15 7.75
C ASP A 34 13.59 -8.08 9.29
N ALA A 35 12.45 -7.68 9.85
CA ALA A 35 12.20 -7.68 11.29
C ALA A 35 11.82 -9.07 11.86
N GLY A 36 11.72 -10.11 11.02
CA GLY A 36 11.28 -11.45 11.44
C GLY A 36 9.80 -11.53 11.84
N LEU A 37 8.98 -10.58 11.37
CA LEU A 37 7.56 -10.48 11.68
C LEU A 37 6.74 -11.21 10.61
N ASP A 38 5.54 -11.68 10.97
CA ASP A 38 4.66 -12.32 9.99
C ASP A 38 4.11 -11.27 9.02
N ALA A 39 4.56 -11.36 7.76
CA ALA A 39 4.13 -10.48 6.69
C ALA A 39 2.67 -10.74 6.25
N ASN A 40 2.09 -11.90 6.59
CA ASN A 40 0.71 -12.23 6.26
C ASN A 40 -0.27 -11.93 7.40
N ASP A 41 0.21 -11.38 8.53
CA ASP A 41 -0.63 -10.95 9.64
C ASP A 41 -1.59 -9.84 9.15
N PRO A 42 -2.92 -10.09 9.15
CA PRO A 42 -3.88 -9.14 8.63
C PRO A 42 -3.95 -7.84 9.43
N THR A 43 -3.43 -7.81 10.67
CA THR A 43 -3.36 -6.59 11.49
C THR A 43 -2.31 -5.59 10.97
N ARG A 44 -1.41 -6.05 10.09
CA ARG A 44 -0.35 -5.26 9.45
C ARG A 44 -0.69 -4.88 8.01
N GLY A 45 -1.97 -5.03 7.65
CA GLY A 45 -2.50 -4.61 6.36
C GLY A 45 -3.41 -3.40 6.49
N ARG A 46 -3.57 -2.66 5.39
CA ARG A 46 -4.71 -1.74 5.21
C ARG A 46 -5.43 -2.04 3.90
N GLY A 47 -6.71 -1.67 3.83
CA GLY A 47 -7.49 -1.87 2.61
C GLY A 47 -7.22 -0.75 1.60
N LEU A 48 -6.58 -1.02 0.47
CA LEU A 48 -6.44 -0.07 -0.64
C LEU A 48 -6.94 -0.68 -1.95
N CYS A 49 -7.63 0.11 -2.76
CA CYS A 49 -7.90 -0.30 -4.13
C CYS A 49 -6.59 -0.35 -4.93
N LYS A 50 -6.60 -1.11 -6.04
CA LYS A 50 -5.42 -1.29 -6.91
C LYS A 50 -4.70 0.02 -7.27
N GLY A 51 -5.45 1.06 -7.65
CA GLY A 51 -4.88 2.36 -8.03
C GLY A 51 -4.15 3.06 -6.89
N CYS A 52 -4.79 3.13 -5.71
CA CYS A 52 -4.18 3.72 -4.52
C CYS A 52 -2.96 2.92 -4.06
N HIS A 53 -3.08 1.59 -4.05
CA HIS A 53 -1.98 0.68 -3.70
C HIS A 53 -0.75 0.92 -4.58
N ASP A 54 -0.92 0.98 -5.90
CA ASP A 54 0.19 1.17 -6.83
C ASP A 54 0.85 2.56 -6.65
N ARG A 55 0.03 3.61 -6.42
CA ARG A 55 0.52 4.97 -6.12
C ARG A 55 1.37 4.97 -4.87
N HIS A 56 0.89 4.41 -3.75
CA HIS A 56 1.66 4.33 -2.51
C HIS A 56 2.93 3.50 -2.67
N THR A 57 2.84 2.35 -3.36
CA THR A 57 3.99 1.48 -3.61
C THR A 57 5.06 2.20 -4.43
N SER A 58 4.68 2.91 -5.50
CA SER A 58 5.63 3.63 -6.35
C SER A 58 6.41 4.73 -5.61
N VAL A 59 5.77 5.40 -4.65
CA VAL A 59 6.38 6.46 -3.84
C VAL A 59 7.24 5.88 -2.71
N ALA A 60 6.72 4.89 -1.97
CA ALA A 60 7.38 4.35 -0.79
C ALA A 60 8.47 3.32 -1.12
N GLN A 61 8.34 2.63 -2.24
CA GLN A 61 9.20 1.51 -2.65
C GLN A 61 9.59 1.64 -4.13
N PRO A 62 10.28 2.73 -4.53
CA PRO A 62 10.67 2.93 -5.91
C PRO A 62 11.55 1.77 -6.38
N GLY A 63 11.26 1.26 -7.58
CA GLY A 63 12.09 0.22 -8.20
C GLY A 63 13.49 0.77 -8.51
N GLY A 64 14.52 -0.05 -8.29
CA GLY A 64 15.91 0.35 -8.48
C GLY A 64 16.37 0.48 -9.95
N TRP A 65 15.56 0.07 -10.93
CA TRP A 65 15.97 0.05 -12.34
C TRP A 65 16.34 1.44 -12.90
N ASN A 66 15.70 2.50 -12.40
CA ASN A 66 15.99 3.88 -12.79
C ASN A 66 16.50 4.74 -11.62
N ALA A 67 17.13 4.12 -10.62
CA ALA A 67 17.86 4.83 -9.58
C ALA A 67 19.18 5.35 -10.19
N ARG A 68 19.10 6.48 -10.91
CA ARG A 68 20.24 7.21 -11.47
C ARG A 68 20.72 8.27 -10.49
#